data_AF-A0A662VST6-F1
#
_entry.id   AF-A0A662VST6-F1
#
_cell.length_a   1.000
_cell.length_b   1.000
_cell.length_c   1.000
_cell.angle_alpha   90.00
_cell.angle_beta   90.00
_cell.angle_gamma   90.00
#
_symmetry.space_group_name_H-M   'P 1'
#
loop_
_entity.id
_entity.type
_entity.pdbx_description
1 polymer ?
#
loop_
_entity_poly.entity_id
_entity_poly.type
_entity_poly.pdbx_seq_one_letter_code
_entity_poly.pdbx_strand_id
1 'polypeptide(L)'
;TGEVIPKYFHIWKWINEKLPASERQTARRRAKPEAVLREAEGAILALAEQWKKEYERFKKSDYPVPPVMIIVCDNTKLSELIFEYITENSKFKQMYPELSDNAIRIDSKLLEEAESIVEGETKQEAAEKLRKIVDTIGKTEWEYEGDPPGKNITCVVAVSMLNEGWDANNVTQTLGLRAFTSQLLCEQVVGRGLRRTSYDINQDGFLEPEYVDVYGVPFEVIPVKRKGTQARKKEEKTYTLVRALPERKHLEIKFPRVEGYVFDIKQKIKCNVDELPEFEVTPVKEPTEVVVKPVSAVRTGRPDRLGPGPEEIHYRDLTQIREQAIIYDIASEITNILVPTSDYSYAEDEKDKKIKKIYAARHILFPQVLKIVNEYSEESKIR
;
A
#
# COMPACT_ATOMS: atom_id res chain seq x y z
N THR A 1 -4.43 19.77 25.24
CA THR A 1 -5.65 20.49 24.78
C THR A 1 -5.20 21.68 23.95
N GLY A 2 -5.58 21.77 22.67
CA GLY A 2 -5.41 23.00 21.88
C GLY A 2 -4.97 22.87 20.41
N GLU A 3 -4.37 21.76 19.97
CA GLU A 3 -3.94 21.63 18.57
C GLU A 3 -5.11 21.23 17.64
N VAL A 4 -5.16 21.83 16.45
CA VAL A 4 -6.20 21.64 15.41
C VAL A 4 -6.29 20.18 14.95
N ILE A 5 -5.17 19.45 15.02
CA ILE A 5 -5.08 18.02 14.74
C ILE A 5 -4.67 17.31 16.05
N PRO A 6 -5.40 16.27 16.51
CA PRO A 6 -5.01 15.53 17.70
C PRO A 6 -3.59 14.96 17.57
N LYS A 7 -2.78 15.13 18.62
CA LYS A 7 -1.38 14.67 18.73
C LYS A 7 -1.12 13.25 18.17
N TYR A 8 -2.07 12.34 18.37
CA TYR A 8 -1.93 10.93 17.97
C TYR A 8 -2.51 10.60 16.59
N PHE A 9 -3.05 11.57 15.86
CA PHE A 9 -3.53 11.35 14.49
C PHE A 9 -2.36 11.15 13.50
N HIS A 10 -1.31 11.98 13.61
CA HIS A 10 -0.06 11.82 12.86
C HIS A 10 1.12 11.50 13.79
N ILE A 11 0.99 10.46 14.62
CA ILE A 11 1.97 10.16 15.68
C ILE A 11 3.39 10.03 15.14
N TRP A 12 3.59 9.40 13.96
CA TRP A 12 4.92 9.24 13.38
C TRP A 12 5.59 10.57 13.03
N LYS A 13 4.84 11.47 12.37
CA LYS A 13 5.33 12.81 12.04
C LYS A 13 5.66 13.60 13.30
N TRP A 14 4.76 13.55 14.29
CA TRP A 14 4.93 14.23 15.57
C TRP A 14 6.17 13.72 16.34
N ILE A 15 6.35 12.40 16.43
CA ILE A 15 7.55 11.79 17.03
C ILE A 15 8.79 12.31 16.29
N ASN A 16 8.79 12.21 14.96
CA ASN A 16 9.96 12.55 14.17
C ASN A 16 10.35 14.05 14.24
N GLU A 17 9.38 14.95 14.42
CA GLU A 17 9.60 16.38 14.62
C GLU A 17 10.18 16.70 16.01
N LYS A 18 9.80 15.95 17.04
CA LYS A 18 10.31 16.10 18.42
C LYS A 18 11.70 15.51 18.62
N LEU A 19 12.05 14.49 17.84
CA LEU A 19 13.34 13.83 17.98
C LEU A 19 14.49 14.79 17.62
N PRO A 20 15.60 14.77 18.39
CA PRO A 20 16.82 15.48 18.03
C PRO A 20 17.30 15.11 16.63
N ALA A 21 18.01 16.01 15.94
CA ALA A 21 18.52 15.77 14.60
C ALA A 21 19.40 14.50 14.48
N SER A 22 20.04 14.07 15.57
CA SER A 22 20.84 12.85 15.67
C SER A 22 20.02 11.56 15.85
N GLU A 23 18.75 11.66 16.23
CA GLU A 23 17.87 10.52 16.56
C GLU A 23 16.69 10.37 15.60
N ARG A 24 16.31 11.45 14.91
CA ARG A 24 15.18 11.48 13.96
C ARG A 24 15.50 10.83 12.60
N GLN A 25 14.45 10.40 11.91
CA GLN A 25 14.49 9.89 10.54
C GLN A 25 14.85 11.02 9.55
N THR A 26 15.73 10.69 8.60
CA THR A 26 16.08 11.50 7.43
C THR A 26 15.98 10.65 6.17
N ALA A 27 16.18 11.25 4.99
CA ALA A 27 16.20 10.49 3.73
C ALA A 27 17.25 9.36 3.69
N ARG A 28 18.32 9.45 4.50
CA ARG A 28 19.42 8.48 4.51
C ARG A 28 19.48 7.62 5.78
N ARG A 29 18.69 7.93 6.81
CA ARG A 29 18.81 7.29 8.13
C ARG A 29 17.43 7.10 8.75
N ARG A 30 17.18 5.92 9.32
CA ARG A 30 15.97 5.66 10.12
C ARG A 30 16.06 6.31 11.50
N ALA A 31 14.91 6.52 12.14
CA ALA A 31 14.87 6.99 13.52
C ALA A 31 15.43 5.94 14.48
N LYS A 32 16.06 6.37 15.58
CA LYS A 32 16.54 5.46 16.63
C LYS A 32 15.35 4.81 17.35
N PRO A 33 15.27 3.46 17.42
CA PRO A 33 14.14 2.77 18.04
C PRO A 33 13.83 3.21 19.47
N GLU A 34 14.86 3.42 20.30
CA GLU A 34 14.73 3.79 21.70
C GLU A 34 14.12 5.18 21.86
N ALA A 35 14.49 6.09 20.96
CA ALA A 35 13.97 7.44 20.93
C ALA A 35 12.50 7.45 20.45
N VAL A 36 12.16 6.61 19.47
CA VAL A 36 10.77 6.42 19.03
C VAL A 36 9.91 5.85 20.17
N LEU A 37 10.36 4.79 20.85
CA LEU A 37 9.65 4.21 22.00
C LEU A 37 9.42 5.25 23.10
N ARG A 38 10.43 6.04 23.46
CA ARG A 38 10.32 7.10 24.48
C ARG A 38 9.17 8.08 24.19
N GLU A 39 9.03 8.50 22.94
CA GLU A 39 7.97 9.43 22.55
C GLU A 39 6.61 8.73 22.31
N ALA A 40 6.63 7.45 21.91
CA ALA A 40 5.44 6.64 21.66
C ALA A 40 4.81 6.05 22.92
N GLU A 41 5.56 5.93 24.03
CA GLU A 41 5.13 5.27 25.27
C GLU A 41 3.77 5.77 25.76
N GLY A 42 3.56 7.09 25.78
CA GLY A 42 2.29 7.67 26.22
C GLY A 42 1.10 7.28 25.33
N ALA A 43 1.32 7.02 24.05
CA ALA A 43 0.28 6.55 23.13
C ALA A 43 0.01 5.06 23.29
N ILE A 44 1.07 4.26 23.50
CA ILE A 44 0.97 2.82 23.79
C ILE A 44 0.17 2.60 25.07
N LEU A 45 0.51 3.31 26.15
CA LEU A 45 -0.22 3.23 27.43
C LEU A 45 -1.67 3.66 27.29
N ALA A 46 -1.95 4.72 26.52
CA ALA A 46 -3.32 5.17 26.30
C ALA A 46 -4.16 4.13 25.52
N LEU A 47 -3.58 3.47 24.51
CA LEU A 47 -4.27 2.39 23.78
C LEU A 47 -4.42 1.14 24.63
N ALA A 48 -3.41 0.76 25.41
CA ALA A 48 -3.49 -0.40 26.32
C ALA A 48 -4.61 -0.22 27.37
N GLU A 49 -4.81 1.00 27.88
CA GLU A 49 -5.90 1.32 28.80
C GLU A 49 -7.29 1.21 28.12
N GLN A 50 -7.42 1.58 26.85
CA GLN A 50 -8.69 1.39 26.12
C GLN A 50 -8.91 -0.09 25.77
N TRP A 51 -7.86 -0.79 25.35
CA TRP A 51 -7.88 -2.22 25.10
C TRP A 51 -8.36 -2.98 26.34
N LYS A 52 -7.86 -2.64 27.53
CA LYS A 52 -8.28 -3.26 28.80
C LYS A 52 -9.79 -3.10 29.05
N LYS A 53 -10.37 -1.95 28.70
CA LYS A 53 -11.82 -1.72 28.84
C LYS A 53 -12.61 -2.59 27.87
N GLU A 54 -12.16 -2.72 26.63
CA GLU A 54 -12.79 -3.63 25.66
C GLU A 54 -12.58 -5.10 26.05
N TYR A 55 -11.44 -5.46 26.64
CA TYR A 55 -11.19 -6.82 27.15
C TYR A 55 -12.18 -7.19 28.25
N GLU A 56 -12.37 -6.30 29.23
CA GLU A 56 -13.36 -6.48 30.28
C GLU A 56 -14.80 -6.51 29.75
N ARG A 57 -15.09 -5.75 28.69
CA ARG A 57 -16.39 -5.78 28.02
C ARG A 57 -16.61 -7.12 27.33
N PHE A 58 -15.63 -7.59 26.55
CA PHE A 58 -15.69 -8.87 25.84
C PHE A 58 -15.91 -10.02 26.83
N LYS A 59 -15.17 -10.00 27.95
CA LYS A 59 -15.30 -10.97 29.04
C LYS A 59 -16.69 -10.96 29.68
N LYS A 60 -17.29 -9.78 29.91
CA LYS A 60 -18.65 -9.65 30.48
C LYS A 60 -19.72 -10.17 29.52
N SER A 61 -19.53 -9.97 28.23
CA SER A 61 -20.44 -10.43 27.19
C SER A 61 -20.24 -11.90 26.78
N ASP A 62 -19.32 -12.62 27.43
CA ASP A 62 -18.91 -13.98 27.10
C ASP A 62 -18.47 -14.12 25.62
N TYR A 63 -17.73 -13.11 25.13
CA TYR A 63 -17.23 -13.14 23.76
C TYR A 63 -16.09 -14.17 23.67
N PRO A 64 -16.09 -15.06 22.65
CA PRO A 64 -15.30 -16.29 22.70
C PRO A 64 -13.80 -16.11 22.37
N VAL A 65 -13.40 -14.90 21.97
CA VAL A 65 -12.01 -14.51 21.67
C VAL A 65 -11.72 -13.16 22.33
N PRO A 66 -10.49 -12.87 22.77
CA PRO A 66 -10.16 -11.57 23.32
C PRO A 66 -10.07 -10.49 22.22
N PRO A 67 -10.20 -9.20 22.56
CA PRO A 67 -9.85 -8.12 21.63
C PRO A 67 -8.36 -8.12 21.30
N VAL A 68 -8.01 -7.64 20.10
CA VAL A 68 -6.62 -7.57 19.60
C VAL A 68 -6.18 -6.12 19.42
N MET A 69 -5.00 -5.81 19.95
CA MET A 69 -4.26 -4.57 19.67
C MET A 69 -3.16 -4.84 18.63
N ILE A 70 -3.11 -4.03 17.57
CA ILE A 70 -2.08 -4.11 16.54
C ILE A 70 -1.12 -2.92 16.66
N ILE A 71 0.18 -3.18 16.60
CA ILE A 71 1.23 -2.16 16.50
C ILE A 71 2.05 -2.39 15.23
N VAL A 72 2.01 -1.41 14.33
CA VAL A 72 2.72 -1.44 13.05
C VAL A 72 3.96 -0.56 13.13
N CYS A 73 5.14 -1.17 13.18
CA CYS A 73 6.44 -0.51 13.28
C CYS A 73 7.08 -0.25 11.91
N ASP A 74 8.00 0.71 11.83
CA ASP A 74 8.72 1.02 10.59
C ASP A 74 9.78 -0.03 10.19
N ASN A 75 10.38 -0.70 11.18
CA ASN A 75 11.48 -1.65 10.98
C ASN A 75 11.56 -2.70 12.09
N THR A 76 12.32 -3.77 11.81
CA THR A 76 12.51 -4.93 12.69
C THR A 76 13.09 -4.59 14.06
N LYS A 77 14.01 -3.61 14.13
CA LYS A 77 14.59 -3.18 15.41
C LYS A 77 13.56 -2.48 16.30
N LEU A 78 12.69 -1.68 15.70
CA LEU A 78 11.60 -1.04 16.43
C LEU A 78 10.53 -2.05 16.86
N SER A 79 10.16 -3.01 16.01
CA SER A 79 9.21 -4.06 16.42
C SER A 79 9.76 -4.93 17.55
N GLU A 80 11.04 -5.27 17.50
CA GLU A 80 11.75 -5.98 18.56
C GLU A 80 11.67 -5.23 19.89
N LEU A 81 12.10 -3.97 19.90
CA LEU A 81 12.09 -3.15 21.11
C LEU A 81 10.68 -2.91 21.67
N ILE A 82 9.69 -2.70 20.80
CA ILE A 82 8.29 -2.52 21.21
C ILE A 82 7.72 -3.81 21.80
N PHE A 83 8.03 -4.96 21.18
CA PHE A 83 7.62 -6.26 21.68
C PHE A 83 8.21 -6.54 23.06
N GLU A 84 9.52 -6.35 23.23
CA GLU A 84 10.19 -6.47 24.54
C GLU A 84 9.60 -5.51 25.58
N TYR A 85 9.29 -4.27 25.19
CA TYR A 85 8.61 -3.33 26.09
C TYR A 85 7.25 -3.86 26.55
N ILE A 86 6.49 -4.53 25.67
CA ILE A 86 5.17 -5.07 26.01
C ILE A 86 5.29 -6.33 26.87
N THR A 87 6.24 -7.23 26.59
CA THR A 87 6.33 -8.54 27.25
C THR A 87 7.21 -8.55 28.50
N GLU A 88 8.26 -7.73 28.54
CA GLU A 88 9.31 -7.77 29.58
C GLU A 88 9.30 -6.56 30.52
N ASN A 89 8.71 -5.43 30.12
CA ASN A 89 8.68 -4.27 31.02
C ASN A 89 7.78 -4.55 32.24
N SER A 90 8.39 -4.60 33.44
CA SER A 90 7.68 -5.00 34.65
C SER A 90 6.48 -4.10 34.97
N LYS A 91 6.57 -2.79 34.70
CA LYS A 91 5.45 -1.86 34.95
C LYS A 91 4.32 -2.10 33.95
N PHE A 92 4.65 -2.23 32.67
CA PHE A 92 3.65 -2.47 31.63
C PHE A 92 2.93 -3.79 31.87
N LYS A 93 3.69 -4.88 32.08
CA LYS A 93 3.17 -6.22 32.34
C LYS A 93 2.32 -6.28 33.61
N GLN A 94 2.70 -5.55 34.67
CA GLN A 94 1.89 -5.48 35.89
C GLN A 94 0.54 -4.79 35.66
N MET A 95 0.48 -3.80 34.77
CA MET A 95 -0.75 -3.07 34.46
C MET A 95 -1.67 -3.81 33.47
N TYR A 96 -1.07 -4.50 32.50
CA TYR A 96 -1.75 -5.13 31.36
C TYR A 96 -1.26 -6.58 31.11
N PRO A 97 -1.31 -7.48 32.11
CA PRO A 97 -0.74 -8.82 31.96
C PRO A 97 -1.40 -9.62 30.83
N GLU A 98 -2.71 -9.50 30.63
CA GLU A 98 -3.45 -10.20 29.58
C GLU A 98 -3.02 -9.76 28.17
N LEU A 99 -2.62 -8.50 28.02
CA LEU A 99 -2.09 -7.95 26.77
C LEU A 99 -0.65 -8.44 26.52
N SER A 100 0.16 -8.53 27.58
CA SER A 100 1.56 -8.93 27.51
C SER A 100 1.75 -10.43 27.28
N ASP A 101 0.99 -11.27 27.98
CA ASP A 101 1.22 -12.72 28.01
C ASP A 101 0.85 -13.40 26.69
N ASN A 102 -0.04 -12.79 25.89
CA ASN A 102 -0.45 -13.30 24.57
C ASN A 102 -0.07 -12.35 23.44
N ALA A 103 1.05 -11.63 23.59
CA ALA A 103 1.61 -10.81 22.54
C ALA A 103 2.43 -11.67 21.56
N ILE A 104 2.40 -11.30 20.27
CA ILE A 104 3.25 -11.91 19.24
C ILE A 104 3.96 -10.84 18.41
N ARG A 105 5.22 -11.10 18.07
CA ARG A 105 6.01 -10.31 17.13
C ARG A 105 6.04 -10.99 15.76
N ILE A 106 5.82 -10.21 14.70
CA ILE A 106 5.79 -10.71 13.33
C ILE A 106 6.69 -9.84 12.47
N ASP A 107 7.87 -10.35 12.17
CA ASP A 107 8.79 -9.70 11.26
C ASP A 107 9.67 -10.71 10.51
N SER A 108 10.28 -10.26 9.42
CA SER A 108 11.11 -11.09 8.56
C SER A 108 12.33 -11.68 9.25
N LYS A 109 12.81 -11.06 10.34
CA LYS A 109 14.02 -11.46 11.08
C LYS A 109 13.69 -12.55 12.10
N LEU A 110 12.53 -12.52 12.74
CA LEU A 110 12.07 -13.59 13.63
C LEU A 110 11.85 -14.91 12.86
N LEU A 111 11.35 -14.81 11.63
CA LEU A 111 11.28 -15.96 10.72
C LEU A 111 12.65 -16.58 10.43
N GLU A 112 13.72 -15.78 10.44
CA GLU A 112 15.11 -16.23 10.26
C GLU A 112 15.74 -16.72 11.58
N GLU A 113 15.44 -16.08 12.73
CA GLU A 113 15.99 -16.47 14.05
C GLU A 113 15.36 -17.77 14.59
N ALA A 114 14.07 -18.00 14.30
CA ALA A 114 13.40 -19.26 14.60
C ALA A 114 14.07 -20.46 13.89
N GLU A 115 14.79 -20.23 12.78
CA GLU A 115 15.62 -21.25 12.09
C GLU A 115 16.83 -21.71 12.92
N SER A 116 17.26 -20.93 13.93
CA SER A 116 18.49 -21.18 14.67
C SER A 116 18.31 -21.74 16.09
N ILE A 117 17.13 -21.55 16.69
CA ILE A 117 16.86 -21.86 18.11
C ILE A 117 16.28 -23.27 18.30
N VAL A 118 15.60 -23.83 17.30
CA VAL A 118 15.01 -25.17 17.37
C VAL A 118 15.84 -26.12 16.52
N GLU A 119 16.69 -26.95 17.15
CA GLU A 119 17.40 -28.04 16.47
C GLU A 119 16.39 -28.95 15.76
N GLY A 120 16.23 -28.77 14.44
CA GLY A 120 15.44 -29.65 13.58
C GLY A 120 14.20 -29.05 12.90
N GLU A 121 13.79 -27.81 13.20
CA GLU A 121 12.71 -27.16 12.42
C GLU A 121 13.25 -26.43 11.20
N THR A 122 12.65 -26.69 10.04
CA THR A 122 13.00 -26.00 8.80
C THR A 122 12.39 -24.60 8.75
N LYS A 123 13.02 -23.69 7.99
CA LYS A 123 12.51 -22.34 7.67
C LYS A 123 11.04 -22.33 7.25
N GLN A 124 10.61 -23.37 6.54
CA GLN A 124 9.24 -23.49 6.06
C GLN A 124 8.25 -23.82 7.18
N GLU A 125 8.62 -24.67 8.13
CA GLU A 125 7.75 -25.09 9.24
C GLU A 125 7.51 -23.97 10.25
N ALA A 126 8.55 -23.22 10.63
CA ALA A 126 8.41 -22.07 11.53
C ALA A 126 7.55 -20.96 10.90
N ALA A 127 7.76 -20.69 9.61
CA ALA A 127 6.94 -19.75 8.86
C ALA A 127 5.48 -20.22 8.73
N GLU A 128 5.25 -21.52 8.54
CA GLU A 128 3.92 -22.10 8.47
C GLU A 128 3.20 -22.05 9.82
N LYS A 129 3.89 -22.31 10.93
CA LYS A 129 3.35 -22.15 12.29
C LYS A 129 2.92 -20.71 12.56
N LEU A 130 3.78 -19.73 12.25
CA LEU A 130 3.46 -18.32 12.42
C LEU A 130 2.26 -17.91 11.56
N ARG A 131 2.19 -18.39 10.31
CA ARG A 131 1.00 -18.19 9.46
C ARG A 131 -0.25 -18.80 10.08
N LYS A 132 -0.19 -20.04 10.57
CA LYS A 132 -1.33 -20.68 11.26
C LYS A 132 -1.80 -19.89 12.47
N ILE A 133 -0.87 -19.38 13.29
CA ILE A 133 -1.21 -18.50 14.43
C ILE A 133 -1.93 -17.26 13.92
N VAL A 134 -1.33 -16.52 12.99
CA VAL A 134 -1.91 -15.28 12.44
C VAL A 134 -3.28 -15.54 11.82
N ASP A 135 -3.40 -16.53 10.95
CA ASP A 135 -4.63 -16.87 10.23
C ASP A 135 -5.78 -17.30 11.15
N THR A 136 -5.47 -17.65 12.40
CA THR A 136 -6.45 -18.08 13.40
C THR A 136 -6.68 -17.08 14.53
N ILE A 137 -6.07 -15.88 14.48
CA ILE A 137 -6.39 -14.82 15.42
C ILE A 137 -7.86 -14.41 15.25
N GLY A 138 -8.59 -14.39 16.37
CA GLY A 138 -10.02 -14.06 16.38
C GLY A 138 -10.93 -15.21 15.92
N LYS A 139 -10.37 -16.41 15.68
CA LYS A 139 -11.15 -17.60 15.33
C LYS A 139 -11.27 -18.54 16.51
N THR A 140 -12.45 -19.14 16.64
CA THR A 140 -12.74 -20.19 17.63
C THR A 140 -12.60 -21.60 17.06
N GLU A 141 -12.56 -21.70 15.73
CA GLU A 141 -12.45 -22.96 14.99
C GLU A 141 -11.45 -22.81 13.84
N TRP A 142 -10.82 -23.91 13.47
CA TRP A 142 -9.85 -24.00 12.39
C TRP A 142 -9.87 -25.42 11.80
N GLU A 143 -9.07 -25.67 10.76
CA GLU A 143 -9.09 -26.92 9.99
C GLU A 143 -8.68 -28.16 10.81
N TYR A 144 -7.99 -27.98 11.93
CA TYR A 144 -7.40 -29.05 12.73
C TYR A 144 -8.11 -29.22 14.08
N GLU A 145 -7.84 -30.34 14.76
CA GLU A 145 -8.36 -30.63 16.09
C GLU A 145 -7.80 -29.68 17.17
N GLY A 146 -8.65 -29.31 18.13
CA GLY A 146 -8.30 -28.43 19.24
C GLY A 146 -8.58 -26.95 18.99
N ASP A 147 -8.23 -26.12 19.97
CA ASP A 147 -8.39 -24.67 19.86
C ASP A 147 -7.40 -24.09 18.83
N PRO A 148 -7.83 -23.12 17.99
CA PRO A 148 -6.93 -22.47 17.05
C PRO A 148 -5.75 -21.80 17.76
N PRO A 149 -4.52 -21.92 17.23
CA PRO A 149 -3.33 -21.45 17.94
C PRO A 149 -3.29 -19.92 18.12
N GLY A 150 -3.97 -19.16 17.24
CA GLY A 150 -4.12 -17.71 17.35
C GLY A 150 -5.28 -17.23 18.22
N LYS A 151 -6.14 -18.13 18.72
CA LYS A 151 -7.41 -17.79 19.42
C LYS A 151 -7.22 -16.78 20.55
N ASN A 152 -6.15 -16.93 21.33
CA ASN A 152 -5.92 -16.14 22.55
C ASN A 152 -4.98 -14.95 22.35
N ILE A 153 -4.50 -14.68 21.14
CA ILE A 153 -3.59 -13.56 20.86
C ILE A 153 -4.28 -12.24 21.20
N THR A 154 -3.60 -11.38 21.97
CA THR A 154 -4.12 -10.09 22.42
C THR A 154 -3.36 -8.90 21.85
N CYS A 155 -2.08 -9.09 21.50
CA CYS A 155 -1.26 -8.05 20.88
C CYS A 155 -0.45 -8.59 19.70
N VAL A 156 -0.41 -7.83 18.61
CA VAL A 156 0.41 -8.14 17.43
C VAL A 156 1.32 -6.97 17.12
N VAL A 157 2.65 -7.19 17.19
CA VAL A 157 3.66 -6.20 16.83
C VAL A 157 4.31 -6.60 15.50
N ALA A 158 4.19 -5.77 14.46
CA ALA A 158 4.63 -6.14 13.11
C ALA A 158 5.31 -4.98 12.36
N VAL A 159 6.24 -5.28 11.45
CA VAL A 159 6.99 -4.28 10.65
C VAL A 159 6.30 -3.94 9.33
N SER A 160 5.79 -4.97 8.70
CA SER A 160 4.99 -4.87 7.50
C SER A 160 3.60 -5.35 7.84
N MET A 161 2.63 -4.87 7.09
CA MET A 161 1.28 -5.36 7.27
C MET A 161 1.24 -6.88 7.14
N LEU A 162 0.45 -7.49 8.02
CA LEU A 162 -0.05 -8.85 7.84
C LEU A 162 -0.58 -8.91 6.41
N ASN A 163 -0.03 -9.81 5.60
CA ASN A 163 -0.34 -9.88 4.17
C ASN A 163 -1.86 -9.83 3.93
N GLU A 164 -2.24 -9.27 2.78
CA GLU A 164 -3.59 -9.27 2.24
C GLU A 164 -4.16 -10.71 2.33
N GLY A 165 -4.96 -11.01 3.35
CA GLY A 165 -5.41 -12.38 3.62
C GLY A 165 -5.77 -12.71 5.07
N TRP A 166 -5.21 -12.01 6.05
CA TRP A 166 -5.63 -12.24 7.45
C TRP A 166 -7.06 -11.71 7.70
N ASP A 167 -7.94 -12.53 8.27
CA ASP A 167 -9.34 -12.21 8.57
C ASP A 167 -9.56 -12.31 10.08
N ALA A 168 -9.53 -11.15 10.75
CA ALA A 168 -9.86 -11.01 12.17
C ALA A 168 -10.92 -9.93 12.34
N ASN A 169 -11.94 -10.24 13.14
CA ASN A 169 -13.07 -9.37 13.47
C ASN A 169 -12.95 -8.73 14.86
N ASN A 170 -11.98 -9.14 15.66
CA ASN A 170 -11.79 -8.74 17.06
C ASN A 170 -10.71 -7.65 17.24
N VAL A 171 -10.27 -6.99 16.17
CA VAL A 171 -9.28 -5.92 16.24
C VAL A 171 -9.95 -4.64 16.74
N THR A 172 -9.51 -4.13 17.87
CA THR A 172 -10.16 -2.98 18.54
C THR A 172 -9.22 -1.78 18.68
N GLN A 173 -7.90 -2.00 18.74
CA GLN A 173 -6.90 -0.94 18.78
C GLN A 173 -5.85 -1.11 17.68
N THR A 174 -5.44 -0.01 17.07
CA THR A 174 -4.37 0.02 16.06
C THR A 174 -3.43 1.20 16.32
N LEU A 175 -2.14 0.91 16.35
CA LEU A 175 -1.07 1.90 16.48
C LEU A 175 -0.11 1.85 15.28
N GLY A 176 0.02 2.96 14.59
CA GLY A 176 0.95 3.15 13.48
C GLY A 176 2.22 3.89 13.90
N LEU A 177 3.34 3.18 14.06
CA LEU A 177 4.68 3.71 14.31
C LEU A 177 5.56 3.66 13.04
N ARG A 178 5.00 4.16 11.93
CA ARG A 178 5.71 4.30 10.65
C ARG A 178 5.10 5.41 9.81
N ALA A 179 5.81 5.81 8.76
CA ALA A 179 5.25 6.68 7.74
C ALA A 179 4.24 5.90 6.88
N PHE A 180 2.99 6.36 6.88
CA PHE A 180 1.93 5.88 5.98
C PHE A 180 1.86 6.82 4.77
N THR A 181 2.54 6.44 3.69
CA THR A 181 2.56 7.23 2.44
C THR A 181 1.53 6.74 1.42
N SER A 182 0.94 5.56 1.62
CA SER A 182 -0.05 4.96 0.73
C SER A 182 -1.39 4.82 1.44
N GLN A 183 -2.46 5.31 0.80
CA GLN A 183 -3.84 5.16 1.27
C GLN A 183 -4.25 3.69 1.37
N LEU A 184 -3.85 2.86 0.40
CA LEU A 184 -4.13 1.42 0.41
C LEU A 184 -3.54 0.74 1.65
N LEU A 185 -2.36 1.19 2.08
CA LEU A 185 -1.70 0.66 3.28
C LEU A 185 -2.53 0.97 4.53
N CYS A 186 -3.06 2.19 4.64
CA CYS A 186 -3.93 2.60 5.75
C CYS A 186 -5.22 1.76 5.79
N GLU A 187 -5.90 1.63 4.65
CA GLU A 187 -7.16 0.88 4.48
C GLU A 187 -7.01 -0.59 4.89
N GLN A 188 -5.92 -1.22 4.53
CA GLN A 188 -5.65 -2.62 4.90
C GLN A 188 -5.31 -2.81 6.39
N VAL A 189 -4.66 -1.83 7.05
CA VAL A 189 -4.41 -1.91 8.51
C VAL A 189 -5.73 -1.77 9.26
N VAL A 190 -6.50 -0.73 8.97
CA VAL A 190 -7.68 -0.35 9.76
C VAL A 190 -8.95 -1.09 9.33
N GLY A 191 -9.04 -1.51 8.07
CA GLY A 191 -10.16 -2.34 7.57
C GLY A 191 -10.31 -3.68 8.28
N ARG A 192 -9.30 -4.09 9.06
CA ARG A 192 -9.35 -5.24 9.99
C ARG A 192 -10.14 -4.91 11.25
N GLY A 193 -9.93 -3.73 11.82
CA GLY A 193 -10.70 -3.25 12.97
C GLY A 193 -12.11 -2.82 12.61
N LEU A 194 -12.35 -2.31 11.40
CA LEU A 194 -13.68 -1.85 10.97
C LEU A 194 -14.68 -2.99 10.68
N ARG A 195 -14.26 -4.25 10.84
CA ARG A 195 -15.16 -5.40 10.71
C ARG A 195 -16.06 -5.46 11.93
N ARG A 196 -17.36 -5.61 11.70
CA ARG A 196 -18.32 -5.73 12.78
C ARG A 196 -18.19 -7.09 13.44
N THR A 197 -18.19 -7.05 14.76
CA THR A 197 -18.12 -8.19 15.66
C THR A 197 -19.50 -8.87 15.75
N SER A 198 -20.59 -8.09 15.73
CA SER A 198 -21.96 -8.59 15.80
C SER A 198 -22.88 -7.96 14.76
N TYR A 199 -23.80 -8.74 14.19
CA TYR A 199 -24.86 -8.27 13.28
C TYR A 199 -26.23 -8.13 13.96
N ASP A 200 -26.25 -8.13 15.30
CA ASP A 200 -27.48 -8.03 16.06
C ASP A 200 -28.11 -6.65 15.88
N ILE A 201 -29.42 -6.67 15.62
CA ILE A 201 -30.24 -5.47 15.46
C ILE A 201 -30.76 -5.06 16.84
N ASN A 202 -30.57 -3.79 17.19
CA ASN A 202 -31.03 -3.22 18.45
C ASN A 202 -32.57 -3.08 18.49
N GLN A 203 -33.11 -2.68 19.63
CA GLN A 203 -34.55 -2.49 19.83
C GLN A 203 -35.18 -1.47 18.85
N ASP A 204 -34.37 -0.58 18.30
CA ASP A 204 -34.79 0.48 17.39
C ASP A 204 -34.67 0.07 15.91
N GLY A 205 -34.32 -1.19 15.62
CA GLY A 205 -34.18 -1.69 14.25
C GLY A 205 -32.85 -1.36 13.56
N PHE A 206 -31.86 -0.85 14.30
CA PHE A 206 -30.55 -0.47 13.78
C PHE A 206 -29.41 -1.35 14.30
N LEU A 207 -28.31 -1.39 13.55
CA LEU A 207 -27.06 -2.01 14.00
C LEU A 207 -26.36 -1.09 15.00
N GLU A 208 -25.89 -1.64 16.12
CA GLU A 208 -25.12 -0.86 17.10
C GLU A 208 -23.77 -0.41 16.50
N PRO A 209 -23.36 0.85 16.73
CA PRO A 209 -22.07 1.33 16.26
C PRO A 209 -20.94 0.68 17.06
N GLU A 210 -20.04 0.01 16.34
CA GLU A 210 -18.76 -0.46 16.86
C GLU A 210 -17.67 0.56 16.52
N TYR A 211 -16.68 0.68 17.39
CA TYR A 211 -15.61 1.67 17.26
C TYR A 211 -14.26 0.99 17.34
N VAL A 212 -13.29 1.54 16.61
CA VAL A 212 -11.88 1.14 16.63
C VAL A 212 -11.07 2.36 17.02
N ASP A 213 -10.18 2.21 17.99
CA ASP A 213 -9.25 3.28 18.35
C ASP A 213 -8.00 3.17 17.49
N VAL A 214 -7.75 4.19 16.67
CA VAL A 214 -6.65 4.21 15.71
C VAL A 214 -5.75 5.41 15.97
N TYR A 215 -4.48 5.16 16.30
CA TYR A 215 -3.44 6.18 16.42
C TYR A 215 -2.38 6.00 15.34
N GLY A 216 -1.92 7.11 14.76
CA GLY A 216 -0.79 7.13 13.84
C GLY A 216 -1.07 6.69 12.41
N VAL A 217 -2.32 6.36 12.09
CA VAL A 217 -2.77 6.00 10.74
C VAL A 217 -3.68 7.12 10.23
N PRO A 218 -3.22 7.96 9.30
CA PRO A 218 -4.03 9.07 8.78
C PRO A 218 -5.12 8.55 7.84
N PHE A 219 -6.38 8.73 8.23
CA PHE A 219 -7.56 8.43 7.41
C PHE A 219 -8.27 9.74 7.07
N GLU A 220 -8.28 10.10 5.79
CA GLU A 220 -9.00 11.30 5.30
C GLU A 220 -10.40 10.98 4.75
N VAL A 221 -10.75 9.69 4.58
CA VAL A 221 -11.91 9.26 3.77
C VAL A 221 -13.14 8.83 4.60
N ILE A 222 -13.00 8.52 5.89
CA ILE A 222 -14.11 8.03 6.74
C ILE A 222 -14.54 9.12 7.74
N PRO A 223 -15.85 9.44 7.88
CA PRO A 223 -16.30 10.47 8.80
C PRO A 223 -15.94 10.12 10.26
N VAL A 224 -15.06 10.91 10.86
CA VAL A 224 -14.64 10.77 12.26
C VAL A 224 -15.77 11.21 13.17
N LYS A 225 -16.55 10.26 13.70
CA LYS A 225 -17.62 10.56 14.66
C LYS A 225 -17.08 10.48 16.09
N ARG A 226 -17.13 11.57 16.86
CA ARG A 226 -16.81 11.54 18.29
C ARG A 226 -17.81 10.64 19.02
N LYS A 227 -17.31 9.75 19.88
CA LYS A 227 -18.14 8.96 20.81
C LYS A 227 -18.92 9.96 21.68
N GLY A 228 -20.24 9.97 21.57
CA GLY A 228 -21.09 10.87 22.35
C GLY A 228 -20.95 10.59 23.85
N THR A 229 -20.94 11.64 24.67
CA THR A 229 -20.73 11.58 26.13
C THR A 229 -21.85 10.90 26.93
N GLN A 230 -22.90 10.41 26.29
CA GLN A 230 -24.03 9.75 26.94
C GLN A 230 -24.51 8.54 26.14
N ALA A 231 -23.79 7.41 26.23
CA ALA A 231 -24.38 6.12 25.95
C ALA A 231 -24.94 5.58 27.28
N ARG A 232 -26.27 5.47 27.40
CA ARG A 232 -26.90 4.74 28.51
C ARG A 232 -26.30 3.34 28.54
N LYS A 233 -25.70 2.97 29.68
CA LYS A 233 -25.21 1.63 29.99
C LYS A 233 -26.43 0.69 29.92
N LYS A 234 -26.64 -0.01 28.81
CA LYS A 234 -27.75 -0.94 28.62
C LYS A 234 -27.20 -2.35 28.56
N GLU A 235 -27.95 -3.28 29.16
CA GLU A 235 -27.56 -4.66 29.42
C GLU A 235 -27.04 -5.34 28.14
N GLU A 236 -25.79 -5.77 28.23
CA GLU A 236 -25.01 -6.37 27.14
C GLU A 236 -25.56 -7.79 26.91
N LYS A 237 -26.19 -8.00 25.76
CA LYS A 237 -26.67 -9.33 25.38
C LYS A 237 -25.50 -10.17 24.89
N THR A 238 -25.55 -11.46 25.22
CA THR A 238 -24.66 -12.50 24.69
C THR A 238 -24.68 -12.46 23.17
N TYR A 239 -23.50 -12.29 22.56
CA TYR A 239 -23.36 -12.18 21.12
C TYR A 239 -23.61 -13.54 20.46
N THR A 240 -24.41 -13.55 19.39
CA THR A 240 -24.53 -14.76 18.54
C THR A 240 -23.45 -14.70 17.46
N LEU A 241 -22.40 -15.52 17.60
CA LEU A 241 -21.37 -15.63 16.58
C LEU A 241 -21.96 -16.21 15.29
N VAL A 242 -22.08 -15.39 14.24
CA VAL A 242 -22.45 -15.86 12.89
C VAL A 242 -21.19 -16.42 12.23
N ARG A 243 -21.21 -17.73 11.93
CA ARG A 243 -20.10 -18.45 11.32
C ARG A 243 -20.54 -19.31 10.14
N ALA A 244 -19.62 -19.59 9.24
CA ALA A 244 -19.79 -20.66 8.26
C ALA A 244 -19.75 -22.00 8.99
N LEU A 245 -20.77 -22.84 8.78
CA LEU A 245 -20.85 -24.17 9.40
C LEU A 245 -20.27 -25.20 8.43
N PRO A 246 -19.28 -26.02 8.82
CA PRO A 246 -18.69 -27.04 7.95
C PRO A 246 -19.73 -27.99 7.35
N GLU A 247 -20.75 -28.35 8.12
CA GLU A 247 -21.90 -29.18 7.70
C GLU A 247 -22.71 -28.54 6.55
N ARG A 248 -22.68 -27.21 6.45
CA ARG A 248 -23.37 -26.41 5.43
C ARG A 248 -22.49 -26.06 4.24
N LYS A 249 -21.34 -26.72 4.07
CA LYS A 249 -20.44 -26.52 2.91
C LYS A 249 -21.16 -26.73 1.57
N HIS A 250 -22.21 -27.55 1.54
CA HIS A 250 -23.06 -27.74 0.35
C HIS A 250 -23.85 -26.49 -0.08
N LEU A 251 -23.93 -25.46 0.79
CA LEU A 251 -24.54 -24.15 0.50
C LEU A 251 -23.50 -23.09 0.13
N GLU A 252 -22.23 -23.47 -0.08
CA GLU A 252 -21.16 -22.56 -0.46
C GLU A 252 -21.45 -21.91 -1.82
N ILE A 253 -21.39 -20.58 -1.87
CA ILE A 253 -21.46 -19.82 -3.11
C ILE A 253 -20.03 -19.51 -3.56
N LYS A 254 -19.62 -20.03 -4.70
CA LYS A 254 -18.29 -19.78 -5.28
C LYS A 254 -18.37 -18.65 -6.30
N PHE A 255 -17.58 -17.61 -6.07
CA PHE A 255 -17.40 -16.55 -7.06
C PHE A 255 -16.31 -16.95 -8.06
N PRO A 256 -16.50 -16.69 -9.37
CA PRO A 256 -15.46 -16.91 -10.35
C PRO A 256 -14.27 -15.98 -10.11
N ARG A 257 -13.05 -16.49 -10.27
CA ARG A 257 -11.83 -15.68 -10.21
C ARG A 257 -11.78 -14.80 -11.46
N VAL A 258 -11.87 -13.49 -11.30
CA VAL A 258 -11.74 -12.55 -12.41
C VAL A 258 -10.25 -12.44 -12.77
N GLU A 259 -9.85 -13.09 -13.86
CA GLU A 259 -8.46 -13.04 -14.35
C GLU A 259 -8.16 -11.79 -15.18
N GLY A 260 -9.19 -11.14 -15.74
CA GLY A 260 -9.04 -9.91 -16.51
C GLY A 260 -10.34 -9.46 -17.16
N TYR A 261 -10.28 -8.30 -17.81
CA TYR A 261 -11.38 -7.76 -18.61
C TYR A 261 -11.03 -7.85 -20.09
N VAL A 262 -11.93 -8.40 -20.92
CA VAL A 262 -11.81 -8.31 -22.38
C VAL A 262 -12.57 -7.06 -22.80
N PHE A 263 -11.86 -6.09 -23.38
CA PHE A 263 -12.50 -4.91 -23.96
C PHE A 263 -13.01 -5.26 -25.37
N ASP A 264 -14.33 -5.39 -25.55
CA ASP A 264 -14.96 -5.52 -26.87
C ASP A 264 -15.04 -4.15 -27.55
N ILE A 265 -13.97 -3.77 -28.25
CA ILE A 265 -13.82 -2.47 -28.89
C ILE A 265 -14.41 -2.51 -30.31
N LYS A 266 -15.54 -1.82 -30.50
CA LYS A 266 -16.23 -1.74 -31.82
C LYS A 266 -15.78 -0.56 -32.68
N GLN A 267 -15.10 0.44 -32.10
CA GLN A 267 -14.67 1.64 -32.81
C GLN A 267 -13.31 1.40 -33.49
N LYS A 268 -13.30 1.54 -34.82
CA LYS A 268 -12.09 1.38 -35.66
C LYS A 268 -11.76 2.68 -36.38
N ILE A 269 -10.49 3.10 -36.34
CA ILE A 269 -9.99 4.16 -37.22
C ILE A 269 -9.74 3.60 -38.62
N LYS A 270 -9.89 4.45 -39.64
CA LYS A 270 -9.62 4.13 -41.04
C LYS A 270 -8.56 5.06 -41.56
N CYS A 271 -7.57 4.52 -42.27
CA CYS A 271 -6.56 5.26 -43.00
C CYS A 271 -6.42 4.60 -44.37
N ASN A 272 -6.38 5.41 -45.44
CA ASN A 272 -6.03 4.90 -46.76
C ASN A 272 -4.51 5.07 -46.92
N VAL A 273 -3.76 4.00 -46.69
CA VAL A 273 -2.29 4.02 -46.73
C VAL A 273 -1.80 4.34 -48.14
N ASP A 274 -2.48 3.85 -49.17
CA ASP A 274 -2.17 4.07 -50.60
C ASP A 274 -2.17 5.55 -51.00
N GLU A 275 -2.98 6.39 -50.35
CA GLU A 275 -3.07 7.83 -50.65
C GLU A 275 -2.03 8.68 -49.89
N LEU A 276 -1.31 8.10 -48.94
CA LEU A 276 -0.28 8.82 -48.18
C LEU A 276 0.97 9.11 -49.05
N PRO A 277 1.59 10.30 -48.90
CA PRO A 277 2.79 10.67 -49.63
C PRO A 277 3.97 9.78 -49.22
N GLU A 278 4.89 9.50 -50.14
CA GLU A 278 6.15 8.81 -49.81
C GLU A 278 7.04 9.70 -48.92
N PHE A 279 7.69 9.08 -47.93
CA PHE A 279 8.66 9.71 -47.05
C PHE A 279 10.07 9.28 -47.45
N GLU A 280 10.86 10.21 -47.96
CA GLU A 280 12.20 9.96 -48.50
C GLU A 280 13.27 10.52 -47.55
N VAL A 281 14.10 9.64 -46.99
CA VAL A 281 15.20 10.00 -46.09
C VAL A 281 16.51 9.88 -46.86
N THR A 282 16.99 10.99 -47.42
CA THR A 282 18.28 11.04 -48.10
C THR A 282 19.36 11.66 -47.20
N PRO A 283 20.63 11.23 -47.31
CA PRO A 283 21.77 11.85 -46.61
C PRO A 283 21.95 13.34 -46.93
N VAL A 284 21.33 13.83 -48.01
CA VAL A 284 21.32 15.24 -48.42
C VAL A 284 20.32 16.06 -47.60
N LYS A 285 19.16 15.49 -47.26
CA LYS A 285 18.13 16.13 -46.43
C LYS A 285 18.42 15.97 -44.94
N GLU A 286 18.88 14.79 -44.53
CA GLU A 286 19.18 14.43 -43.14
C GLU A 286 20.64 13.95 -43.03
N PRO A 287 21.59 14.84 -42.65
CA PRO A 287 23.01 14.49 -42.65
C PRO A 287 23.31 13.44 -41.57
N THR A 288 23.98 12.37 -41.96
CA THR A 288 24.48 11.31 -41.05
C THR A 288 25.73 11.73 -40.28
N GLU A 289 26.35 12.84 -40.69
CA GLU A 289 27.58 13.39 -40.14
C GLU A 289 27.40 14.87 -39.87
N VAL A 290 27.66 15.27 -38.62
CA VAL A 290 27.67 16.68 -38.23
C VAL A 290 29.05 17.00 -37.70
N VAL A 291 29.70 17.98 -38.33
CA VAL A 291 30.98 18.50 -37.84
C VAL A 291 30.72 19.63 -36.86
N VAL A 292 31.17 19.46 -35.63
CA VAL A 292 31.01 20.42 -34.54
C VAL A 292 32.38 20.96 -34.16
N LYS A 293 32.42 22.22 -33.71
CA LYS A 293 33.65 22.87 -33.26
C LYS A 293 33.41 23.55 -31.91
N PRO A 294 34.29 23.39 -30.91
CA PRO A 294 34.15 24.05 -29.63
C PRO A 294 34.26 25.57 -29.81
N VAL A 295 33.37 26.32 -29.15
CA VAL A 295 33.38 27.79 -29.17
C VAL A 295 34.39 28.27 -28.14
N SER A 296 35.53 28.81 -28.59
CA SER A 296 36.51 29.46 -27.70
C SER A 296 35.99 30.83 -27.23
N ALA A 297 36.23 31.15 -25.96
CA ALA A 297 35.61 32.25 -25.25
C ALA A 297 35.91 33.61 -25.89
N VAL A 298 34.82 34.32 -26.22
CA VAL A 298 34.74 35.66 -26.83
C VAL A 298 35.03 35.68 -28.34
N ARG A 299 33.98 35.42 -29.12
CA ARG A 299 33.96 35.69 -30.56
C ARG A 299 32.85 36.70 -30.85
N THR A 300 33.20 37.88 -31.36
CA THR A 300 32.24 38.90 -31.80
C THR A 300 31.92 38.67 -33.27
N GLY A 301 30.74 38.10 -33.57
CA GLY A 301 30.31 37.79 -34.94
C GLY A 301 29.40 36.56 -35.02
N ARG A 302 28.97 36.20 -36.23
CA ARG A 302 28.20 34.97 -36.46
C ARG A 302 29.12 33.75 -36.30
N PRO A 303 28.67 32.66 -35.65
CA PRO A 303 29.43 31.42 -35.58
C PRO A 303 29.75 30.91 -36.99
N ASP A 304 31.02 30.70 -37.29
CA ASP A 304 31.51 30.11 -38.55
C ASP A 304 32.49 28.96 -38.26
N ARG A 305 32.73 28.13 -39.29
CA ARG A 305 33.64 26.97 -39.22
C ARG A 305 35.13 27.36 -39.32
N LEU A 306 35.44 28.62 -39.63
CA LEU A 306 36.80 29.14 -39.89
C LEU A 306 37.54 29.54 -38.60
N GLY A 307 36.91 29.43 -37.43
CA GLY A 307 37.52 29.75 -36.13
C GLY A 307 38.61 28.76 -35.68
N PRO A 308 39.49 29.14 -34.74
CA PRO A 308 40.51 28.25 -34.19
C PRO A 308 39.89 27.16 -33.31
N GLY A 309 40.48 25.95 -33.33
CA GLY A 309 40.05 24.78 -32.54
C GLY A 309 40.07 23.48 -33.36
N PRO A 310 40.14 22.30 -32.73
CA PRO A 310 39.97 21.03 -33.43
C PRO A 310 38.51 20.85 -33.87
N GLU A 311 38.30 20.26 -35.05
CA GLU A 311 36.96 19.83 -35.48
C GLU A 311 36.67 18.43 -34.92
N GLU A 312 35.47 18.24 -34.40
CA GLU A 312 34.96 16.93 -33.98
C GLU A 312 33.83 16.51 -34.91
N ILE A 313 33.89 15.28 -35.42
CA ILE A 313 32.86 14.72 -36.29
C ILE A 313 31.96 13.84 -35.43
N HIS A 314 30.68 14.20 -35.35
CA HIS A 314 29.66 13.39 -34.71
C HIS A 314 28.96 12.57 -35.78
N TYR A 315 29.01 11.25 -35.65
CA TYR A 315 28.29 10.32 -36.50
C TYR A 315 26.97 9.92 -35.84
N ARG A 316 25.89 9.89 -36.63
CA ARG A 316 24.63 9.29 -36.19
C ARG A 316 24.60 7.83 -36.65
N ASP A 317 24.95 6.91 -35.75
CA ASP A 317 24.86 5.48 -36.02
C ASP A 317 23.41 5.01 -35.93
N LEU A 318 22.78 4.82 -37.10
CA LEU A 318 21.40 4.34 -37.21
C LEU A 318 21.31 2.80 -37.23
N THR A 319 22.44 2.09 -37.35
CA THR A 319 22.45 0.61 -37.47
C THR A 319 22.09 -0.09 -36.17
N GLN A 320 22.17 0.61 -35.04
CA GLN A 320 21.85 0.06 -33.71
C GLN A 320 20.36 0.14 -33.38
N ILE A 321 19.57 0.90 -34.15
CA ILE A 321 18.14 1.07 -33.92
C ILE A 321 17.39 -0.01 -34.70
N ARG A 322 16.60 -0.81 -33.99
CA ARG A 322 15.75 -1.82 -34.62
C ARG A 322 14.56 -1.15 -35.30
N GLU A 323 14.21 -1.58 -36.51
CA GLU A 323 13.05 -1.10 -37.27
C GLU A 323 11.75 -1.10 -36.44
N GLN A 324 11.52 -2.16 -35.67
CA GLN A 324 10.37 -2.27 -34.78
C GLN A 324 10.29 -1.13 -33.74
N ALA A 325 11.44 -0.63 -33.27
CA ALA A 325 11.48 0.49 -32.33
C ALA A 325 11.07 1.80 -33.01
N ILE A 326 11.49 2.01 -34.26
CA ILE A 326 11.10 3.18 -35.06
C ILE A 326 9.59 3.17 -35.31
N ILE A 327 9.03 2.03 -35.72
CA ILE A 327 7.59 1.86 -35.94
C ILE A 327 6.80 2.14 -34.66
N TYR A 328 7.29 1.65 -33.52
CA TYR A 328 6.68 1.90 -32.21
C TYR A 328 6.71 3.39 -31.84
N ASP A 329 7.83 4.06 -32.03
CA ASP A 329 8.01 5.48 -31.69
C ASP A 329 7.10 6.36 -32.55
N ILE A 330 7.01 6.10 -33.86
CA ILE A 330 6.09 6.79 -34.77
C ILE A 330 4.63 6.58 -34.32
N ALA A 331 4.24 5.34 -34.02
CA ALA A 331 2.90 5.04 -33.54
C ALA A 331 2.58 5.71 -32.20
N SER A 332 3.56 5.82 -31.31
CA SER A 332 3.46 6.51 -30.02
C SER A 332 3.24 8.01 -30.21
N GLU A 333 4.04 8.65 -31.06
CA GLU A 333 3.90 10.07 -31.38
C GLU A 333 2.56 10.39 -32.02
N ILE A 334 2.13 9.62 -33.02
CA ILE A 334 0.80 9.81 -33.64
C ILE A 334 -0.31 9.64 -32.60
N THR A 335 -0.20 8.64 -31.72
CA THR A 335 -1.18 8.43 -30.64
C THR A 335 -1.20 9.61 -29.65
N ASN A 336 -0.04 10.19 -29.33
CA ASN A 336 0.07 11.37 -28.47
C ASN A 336 -0.51 12.63 -29.14
N ILE A 337 -0.37 12.78 -30.45
CA ILE A 337 -0.97 13.89 -31.20
C ILE A 337 -2.50 13.75 -31.24
N LEU A 338 -3.00 12.54 -31.51
CA LEU A 338 -4.45 12.28 -31.58
C LEU A 338 -5.14 12.34 -30.21
N VAL A 339 -4.40 12.03 -29.13
CA VAL A 339 -4.88 12.14 -27.75
C VAL A 339 -3.82 12.85 -26.90
N PRO A 340 -3.75 14.20 -26.94
CA PRO A 340 -2.75 14.97 -26.22
C PRO A 340 -2.86 14.81 -24.70
N THR A 341 -1.69 14.72 -24.04
CA THR A 341 -1.64 14.68 -22.57
C THR A 341 -1.81 16.08 -21.95
N SER A 342 -1.66 17.14 -22.73
CA SER A 342 -1.52 18.54 -22.29
C SER A 342 -2.83 19.34 -22.16
N ASP A 343 -3.94 18.87 -22.73
CA ASP A 343 -5.12 19.73 -22.94
C ASP A 343 -6.03 19.95 -21.71
N TYR A 344 -5.70 19.44 -20.52
CA TYR A 344 -6.61 19.53 -19.36
C TYR A 344 -5.89 19.76 -18.03
N SER A 345 -5.50 21.00 -17.78
CA SER A 345 -5.23 21.52 -16.44
C SER A 345 -6.47 22.27 -15.91
N TYR A 346 -6.69 22.18 -14.59
CA TYR A 346 -7.71 22.90 -13.78
C TYR A 346 -9.12 22.27 -13.61
N ALA A 347 -9.21 21.19 -12.80
CA ALA A 347 -10.25 20.93 -11.78
C ALA A 347 -9.92 19.61 -11.04
N GLU A 348 -9.83 19.60 -9.70
CA GLU A 348 -9.25 18.48 -8.92
C GLU A 348 -10.13 17.22 -8.81
N ASP A 349 -11.47 17.34 -8.81
CA ASP A 349 -12.37 16.17 -8.66
C ASP A 349 -12.69 15.43 -9.98
N GLU A 350 -12.53 16.07 -11.14
CA GLU A 350 -12.75 15.45 -12.46
C GLU A 350 -11.49 14.82 -13.07
N LYS A 351 -10.32 15.09 -12.49
CA LYS A 351 -9.00 14.64 -13.00
C LYS A 351 -8.94 13.11 -13.15
N ASP A 352 -9.33 12.35 -12.13
CA ASP A 352 -9.19 10.89 -12.16
C ASP A 352 -10.10 10.22 -13.20
N LYS A 353 -11.31 10.76 -13.41
CA LYS A 353 -12.24 10.23 -14.41
C LYS A 353 -11.79 10.58 -15.84
N LYS A 354 -11.26 11.78 -16.06
CA LYS A 354 -10.75 12.22 -17.36
C LYS A 354 -9.44 11.52 -17.74
N ILE A 355 -8.52 11.35 -16.78
CA ILE A 355 -7.26 10.62 -16.98
C ILE A 355 -7.54 9.14 -17.30
N LYS A 356 -8.46 8.47 -16.58
CA LYS A 356 -8.86 7.09 -16.90
C LYS A 356 -9.46 6.96 -18.31
N LYS A 357 -10.22 7.96 -18.77
CA LYS A 357 -10.75 7.98 -20.14
C LYS A 357 -9.65 8.15 -21.20
N ILE A 358 -8.63 8.97 -20.93
CA ILE A 358 -7.48 9.17 -21.83
C ILE A 358 -6.65 7.88 -21.94
N TYR A 359 -6.35 7.23 -20.81
CA TYR A 359 -5.64 5.95 -20.84
C TYR A 359 -6.44 4.86 -21.55
N ALA A 360 -7.76 4.82 -21.35
CA ALA A 360 -8.64 3.91 -22.10
C ALA A 360 -8.61 4.22 -23.60
N ALA A 361 -8.71 5.50 -24.00
CA ALA A 361 -8.66 5.92 -25.40
C ALA A 361 -7.32 5.58 -26.06
N ARG A 362 -6.18 5.80 -25.38
CA ARG A 362 -4.85 5.44 -25.88
C ARG A 362 -4.68 3.93 -26.01
N HIS A 363 -5.15 3.16 -25.02
CA HIS A 363 -5.12 1.69 -25.08
C HIS A 363 -5.95 1.13 -26.24
N ILE A 364 -7.02 1.83 -26.63
CA ILE A 364 -7.85 1.50 -27.80
C ILE A 364 -7.17 1.91 -29.11
N LEU A 365 -6.57 3.09 -29.15
CA LEU A 365 -6.09 3.72 -30.38
C LEU A 365 -4.71 3.21 -30.80
N PHE A 366 -3.79 3.03 -29.85
CA PHE A 366 -2.40 2.69 -30.12
C PHE A 366 -2.24 1.41 -30.97
N PRO A 367 -2.92 0.28 -30.69
CA PRO A 367 -2.80 -0.92 -31.53
C PRO A 367 -3.27 -0.72 -32.97
N GLN A 368 -4.25 0.18 -33.18
CA GLN A 368 -4.78 0.48 -34.50
C GLN A 368 -3.84 1.38 -35.29
N VAL A 369 -3.26 2.39 -34.64
CA VAL A 369 -2.23 3.26 -35.22
C VAL A 369 -0.98 2.46 -35.56
N LEU A 370 -0.53 1.60 -34.65
CA LEU A 370 0.61 0.72 -34.86
C LEU A 370 0.44 -0.15 -36.11
N LYS A 371 -0.77 -0.71 -36.32
CA LYS A 371 -1.08 -1.48 -37.52
C LYS A 371 -0.93 -0.64 -38.80
N ILE A 372 -1.45 0.58 -38.80
CA ILE A 372 -1.39 1.50 -39.96
C ILE A 372 0.06 1.91 -40.26
N VAL A 373 0.86 2.20 -39.22
CA VAL A 373 2.28 2.56 -39.39
C VAL A 373 3.08 1.38 -39.93
N ASN A 374 2.78 0.16 -39.47
CA ASN A 374 3.42 -1.04 -39.97
C ASN A 374 3.06 -1.30 -41.45
N GLU A 375 1.78 -1.16 -41.83
CA GLU A 375 1.31 -1.25 -43.22
C GLU A 375 2.00 -0.21 -44.12
N TYR A 376 2.11 1.03 -43.66
CA TYR A 376 2.84 2.10 -44.36
C TYR A 376 4.34 1.80 -44.55
N SER A 377 4.97 1.13 -43.57
CA SER A 377 6.38 0.70 -43.67
C SER A 377 6.55 -0.45 -44.66
N GLU A 378 5.69 -1.47 -44.59
CA GLU A 378 5.74 -2.67 -45.43
C GLU A 378 5.47 -2.35 -46.91
N GLU A 379 4.58 -1.39 -47.21
CA GLU A 379 4.32 -0.89 -48.56
C GLU A 379 5.48 -0.09 -49.18
N SER A 380 6.63 0.00 -48.49
CA SER A 380 7.85 0.66 -48.98
C SER A 380 7.67 2.15 -49.31
N LYS A 381 6.73 2.82 -48.61
CA LYS A 381 6.55 4.28 -48.67
C LYS A 381 7.57 5.06 -47.85
N ILE A 382 8.47 4.36 -47.17
CA ILE A 382 9.68 4.91 -46.55
C ILE A 382 10.86 4.47 -47.44
N ARG A 383 11.54 5.44 -48.07
CA ARG A 383 12.66 5.20 -49.00
C ARG A 383 13.94 5.89 -48.59
#